data_AF-A0A353VQI9-F1
#
_entry.id   AF-A0A353VQI9-F1
#
_cell.length_a   1.000
_cell.length_b   1.000
_cell.length_c   1.000
_cell.angle_alpha   90.00
_cell.angle_beta   90.00
_cell.angle_gamma   90.00
#
_symmetry.space_group_name_H-M   'P 1'
#
loop_
_entity.id
_entity.type
_entity.pdbx_description
1 polymer ?
#
loop_
_entity_poly.entity_id
_entity_poly.type
_entity_poly.pdbx_seq_one_letter_code
_entity_poly.pdbx_strand_id
1 'polypeptide(L)'
;WEYMKNHPDGRCKNYDLDWIGSLPGKRESTRYIGPHILTQNDVMSGGHFPDVIAYGGWTLDNHHPDAFHRKGIFSVEHTTPERFGIPFDCLYSVNVPNLMFAGRDISATHMGLSSTRVMSTCALLGQAAGTGAALAIKYGTTPAGIRKDHIVELQDMLEDDDSMLPYRWRKPSELTMSATTAEANLPLRNGIDRKWDGEDNGVWVAPGDESIVYSWKKPVTLNGVRIIFDSDFKYRSKRMRKLEATTERVEMPKMMAKGFKVEAKVKDEWITLYEDTDNYLRLRHIKFNEPVKAKDLRIVVTSTWGAERAHIFAFDAK
;
A
#
# COMPACT_ATOMS: atom_id res chain seq x y z
N TRP A 1 18.93 -11.94 -31.19
CA TRP A 1 19.25 -10.71 -31.92
C TRP A 1 19.51 -10.99 -33.39
N GLU A 2 20.50 -11.83 -33.73
CA GLU A 2 20.85 -12.20 -35.11
C GLU A 2 19.65 -12.59 -35.99
N TYR A 3 18.79 -13.49 -35.51
CA TYR A 3 17.57 -13.89 -36.22
C TYR A 3 16.58 -12.73 -36.45
N MET A 4 16.44 -11.81 -35.49
CA MET A 4 15.51 -10.68 -35.60
C MET A 4 16.02 -9.66 -36.63
N LYS A 5 17.29 -9.23 -36.51
CA LYS A 5 17.90 -8.23 -37.41
C LYS A 5 17.93 -8.70 -38.87
N ASN A 6 18.11 -10.01 -39.08
CA ASN A 6 18.19 -10.64 -40.40
C ASN A 6 16.89 -11.35 -40.82
N HIS A 7 15.76 -11.05 -40.18
CA HIS A 7 14.49 -11.70 -40.53
C HIS A 7 14.11 -11.41 -42.00
N PRO A 8 13.60 -12.41 -42.78
CA PRO A 8 13.43 -12.29 -44.24
C PRO A 8 12.51 -11.14 -44.70
N ASP A 9 11.55 -10.73 -43.88
CA ASP A 9 10.65 -9.61 -44.17
C ASP A 9 11.21 -8.23 -43.77
N GLY A 10 12.43 -8.18 -43.23
CA GLY A 10 13.14 -6.95 -42.89
C GLY A 10 12.57 -6.17 -41.70
N ARG A 11 11.61 -6.71 -40.94
CA ARG A 11 10.86 -5.97 -39.89
C ARG A 11 11.71 -5.33 -38.80
N CYS A 12 12.92 -5.84 -38.53
CA CYS A 12 13.83 -5.29 -37.53
C CYS A 12 15.11 -4.69 -38.12
N LYS A 13 15.19 -4.42 -39.44
CA LYS A 13 16.39 -3.85 -40.08
C LYS A 13 16.84 -2.53 -39.44
N ASN A 14 15.90 -1.69 -39.06
CA ASN A 14 16.15 -0.37 -38.47
C ASN A 14 16.17 -0.39 -36.92
N TYR A 15 16.17 -1.57 -36.29
CA TYR A 15 16.24 -1.68 -34.83
C TYR A 15 17.70 -1.81 -34.42
N ASP A 16 18.12 -1.12 -33.37
CA ASP A 16 19.43 -1.33 -32.76
C ASP A 16 19.28 -2.04 -31.40
N LEU A 17 20.26 -2.89 -31.09
CA LEU A 17 20.30 -3.58 -29.81
C LEU A 17 20.86 -2.61 -28.76
N ASP A 18 19.98 -2.10 -27.91
CA ASP A 18 20.36 -1.16 -26.85
C ASP A 18 21.05 -1.85 -25.66
N TRP A 19 20.48 -2.96 -25.17
CA TRP A 19 21.01 -3.65 -23.99
C TRP A 19 20.70 -5.14 -23.97
N ILE A 20 21.67 -5.93 -23.50
CA ILE A 20 21.49 -7.33 -23.11
C ILE A 20 21.93 -7.49 -21.66
N GLY A 21 21.10 -8.11 -20.83
CA GLY A 21 21.50 -8.52 -19.49
C GLY A 21 22.54 -9.62 -19.55
N SER A 22 23.72 -9.37 -18.98
CA SER A 22 24.82 -10.33 -18.93
C SER A 22 24.59 -11.50 -17.96
N LEU A 23 23.61 -11.39 -17.06
CA LEU A 23 23.30 -12.41 -16.06
C LEU A 23 21.90 -13.00 -16.32
N PRO A 24 21.78 -14.33 -16.48
CA PRO A 24 20.48 -14.97 -16.51
C PRO A 24 19.79 -14.74 -15.15
N GLY A 25 18.57 -14.20 -15.17
CA GLY A 25 17.82 -13.96 -13.96
C GLY A 25 17.41 -15.28 -13.29
N LYS A 26 18.09 -15.66 -12.20
CA LYS A 26 17.69 -16.80 -11.36
C LYS A 26 16.43 -16.42 -10.58
N ARG A 27 15.29 -17.03 -10.94
CA ARG A 27 13.98 -16.73 -10.34
C ARG A 27 13.82 -17.29 -8.93
N GLU A 28 14.50 -18.38 -8.62
CA GLU A 28 14.39 -19.08 -7.34
C GLU A 28 15.75 -19.59 -6.87
N SER A 29 15.96 -19.58 -5.55
CA SER A 29 17.16 -20.13 -4.90
C SER A 29 16.75 -20.77 -3.57
N THR A 30 17.72 -20.96 -2.67
CA THR A 30 17.45 -21.36 -1.28
C THR A 30 16.44 -20.42 -0.64
N ARG A 31 15.46 -21.02 0.06
CA ARG A 31 14.42 -20.31 0.82
C ARG A 31 14.61 -20.59 2.30
N TYR A 32 14.27 -19.62 3.13
CA TYR A 32 14.29 -19.82 4.57
C TYR A 32 13.01 -20.54 5.05
N ILE A 33 13.14 -21.22 6.18
CA ILE A 33 12.01 -21.88 6.84
C ILE A 33 11.57 -20.98 7.99
N GLY A 34 10.37 -20.45 7.87
CA GLY A 34 9.64 -19.77 8.92
C GLY A 34 8.56 -20.67 9.50
N PRO A 35 7.90 -20.22 10.58
CA PRO A 35 6.86 -21.02 11.24
C PRO A 35 5.71 -21.42 10.30
N HIS A 36 5.43 -20.61 9.27
CA HIS A 36 4.53 -20.99 8.18
C HIS A 36 5.29 -21.01 6.85
N ILE A 37 5.09 -22.07 6.05
CA ILE A 37 5.58 -22.15 4.67
C ILE A 37 4.38 -21.88 3.76
N LEU A 38 4.33 -20.73 3.09
CA LEU A 38 3.22 -20.39 2.21
C LEU A 38 3.10 -21.39 1.04
N THR A 39 1.95 -22.03 0.93
CA THR A 39 1.69 -23.08 -0.07
C THR A 39 0.81 -22.58 -1.23
N GLN A 40 0.71 -23.39 -2.28
CA GLN A 40 -0.30 -23.18 -3.32
C GLN A 40 -1.72 -23.17 -2.76
N ASN A 41 -2.03 -24.07 -1.83
CA ASN A 41 -3.38 -24.18 -1.26
C ASN A 41 -3.75 -22.92 -0.46
N ASP A 42 -2.78 -22.35 0.26
CA ASP A 42 -2.98 -21.07 0.94
C ASP A 42 -3.33 -19.96 -0.05
N VAL A 43 -2.53 -19.82 -1.12
CA VAL A 43 -2.78 -18.82 -2.17
C VAL A 43 -4.15 -19.02 -2.83
N MET A 44 -4.48 -20.26 -3.20
CA MET A 44 -5.74 -20.59 -3.89
C MET A 44 -6.98 -20.44 -2.99
N SER A 45 -6.83 -20.59 -1.68
CA SER A 45 -7.90 -20.39 -0.70
C SER A 45 -8.04 -18.93 -0.24
N GLY A 46 -7.21 -18.01 -0.75
CA GLY A 46 -7.22 -16.60 -0.38
C GLY A 46 -6.27 -16.24 0.77
N GLY A 47 -5.57 -17.19 1.39
CA GLY A 47 -4.58 -16.87 2.41
C GLY A 47 -5.19 -16.14 3.62
N HIS A 48 -6.23 -16.73 4.19
CA HIS A 48 -6.89 -16.21 5.39
C HIS A 48 -6.07 -16.55 6.63
N PHE A 49 -5.30 -15.57 7.13
CA PHE A 49 -4.48 -15.74 8.33
C PHE A 49 -4.81 -14.67 9.39
N PRO A 50 -4.69 -14.98 10.69
CA PRO A 50 -4.87 -13.98 11.75
C PRO A 50 -3.75 -12.93 11.77
N ASP A 51 -2.57 -13.28 11.24
CA ASP A 51 -1.35 -12.49 11.23
C ASP A 51 -0.98 -11.98 9.83
N VAL A 52 -1.96 -11.74 8.97
CA VAL A 52 -1.74 -11.14 7.64
C VAL A 52 -1.00 -9.81 7.75
N ILE A 53 0.08 -9.64 6.99
CA ILE A 53 0.88 -8.41 6.94
C ILE A 53 1.09 -7.84 5.53
N ALA A 54 0.68 -8.58 4.51
CA ALA A 54 0.80 -8.21 3.12
C ALA A 54 -0.21 -9.01 2.29
N TYR A 55 -0.30 -8.70 1.00
CA TYR A 55 -1.10 -9.45 0.06
C TYR A 55 -0.38 -9.65 -1.27
N GLY A 56 -0.79 -10.70 -1.97
CA GLY A 56 -0.51 -10.89 -3.39
C GLY A 56 -1.80 -10.91 -4.19
N GLY A 57 -1.65 -10.79 -5.51
CA GLY A 57 -2.74 -10.93 -6.49
C GLY A 57 -2.21 -11.34 -7.87
N TRP A 58 -0.98 -11.85 -7.91
CA TRP A 58 -0.38 -12.36 -9.14
C TRP A 58 -0.78 -13.83 -9.33
N THR A 59 -0.92 -14.26 -10.58
CA THR A 59 -1.19 -15.67 -10.89
C THR A 59 -0.05 -16.57 -10.39
N LEU A 60 -0.30 -17.87 -10.26
CA LEU A 60 0.77 -18.83 -10.00
C LEU A 60 1.54 -19.06 -11.31
N ASP A 61 2.59 -18.27 -11.53
CA ASP A 61 3.46 -18.29 -12.72
C ASP A 61 4.54 -19.39 -12.58
N ASN A 62 4.17 -20.61 -12.94
CA ASN A 62 5.04 -21.79 -12.87
C ASN A 62 5.86 -21.96 -14.16
N HIS A 63 7.18 -22.08 -14.03
CA HIS A 63 8.11 -22.26 -15.14
C HIS A 63 8.65 -23.68 -15.15
N HIS A 64 8.71 -24.29 -16.33
CA HIS A 64 9.22 -25.66 -16.44
C HIS A 64 10.72 -25.72 -16.08
N PRO A 65 11.16 -26.66 -15.21
CA PRO A 65 12.55 -26.74 -14.76
C PRO A 65 13.56 -26.99 -15.90
N ASP A 66 13.14 -27.73 -16.95
CA ASP A 66 13.98 -27.97 -18.14
C ASP A 66 14.31 -26.70 -18.95
N ALA A 67 13.67 -25.56 -18.66
CA ALA A 67 13.94 -24.27 -19.29
C ALA A 67 14.01 -24.37 -20.83
N PHE A 68 15.14 -24.02 -21.43
CA PHE A 68 15.37 -24.03 -22.89
C PHE A 68 15.34 -25.44 -23.50
N HIS A 69 15.44 -26.51 -22.70
CA HIS A 69 15.37 -27.89 -23.17
C HIS A 69 13.94 -28.42 -23.27
N ARG A 70 12.95 -27.70 -22.71
CA ARG A 70 11.54 -28.06 -22.82
C ARG A 70 11.05 -27.88 -24.25
N LYS A 71 10.27 -28.85 -24.75
CA LYS A 71 9.47 -28.69 -25.97
C LYS A 71 8.02 -28.37 -25.59
N GLY A 72 7.37 -27.48 -26.34
CA GLY A 72 5.97 -27.10 -26.11
C GLY A 72 5.81 -25.99 -25.07
N ILE A 73 4.92 -26.19 -24.09
CA ILE A 73 4.57 -25.16 -23.10
C ILE A 73 5.74 -24.97 -22.11
N PHE A 74 6.24 -23.74 -22.02
CA PHE A 74 7.36 -23.35 -21.15
C PHE A 74 6.93 -22.86 -19.76
N SER A 75 5.72 -22.31 -19.66
CA SER A 75 5.14 -21.82 -18.41
C SER A 75 3.65 -22.08 -18.34
N VAL A 76 3.15 -22.31 -17.14
CA VAL A 76 1.73 -22.49 -16.85
C VAL A 76 1.33 -21.46 -15.81
N GLU A 77 0.28 -20.70 -16.09
CA GLU A 77 -0.31 -19.79 -15.14
C GLU A 77 -1.59 -20.42 -14.57
N HIS A 78 -1.67 -20.51 -13.24
CA HIS A 78 -2.92 -20.83 -12.58
C HIS A 78 -3.56 -19.56 -12.02
N THR A 79 -4.81 -19.33 -12.37
CA THR A 79 -5.60 -18.23 -11.85
C THR A 79 -5.75 -18.37 -10.34
N THR A 80 -5.37 -17.32 -9.62
CA THR A 80 -5.58 -17.20 -8.17
C THR A 80 -6.87 -16.41 -7.92
N PRO A 81 -7.37 -16.39 -6.68
CA PRO A 81 -8.28 -15.33 -6.24
C PRO A 81 -7.69 -13.95 -6.57
N GLU A 82 -8.56 -12.94 -6.68
CA GLU A 82 -8.15 -11.56 -6.99
C GLU A 82 -7.06 -11.05 -6.04
N ARG A 83 -7.11 -11.50 -4.78
CA ARG A 83 -6.10 -11.23 -3.78
C ARG A 83 -6.03 -12.35 -2.75
N PHE A 84 -4.87 -12.50 -2.14
CA PHE A 84 -4.65 -13.41 -1.02
C PHE A 84 -3.73 -12.80 0.05
N GLY A 85 -3.93 -13.16 1.31
CA GLY A 85 -3.09 -12.71 2.43
C GLY A 85 -1.78 -13.47 2.56
N ILE A 86 -0.76 -12.79 3.08
CA ILE A 86 0.54 -13.38 3.42
C ILE A 86 0.78 -13.15 4.92
N PRO A 87 1.00 -14.22 5.72
CA PRO A 87 1.16 -14.11 7.17
C PRO A 87 2.57 -13.66 7.56
N PHE A 88 2.68 -13.05 8.74
CA PHE A 88 3.96 -12.65 9.34
C PHE A 88 4.86 -13.86 9.65
N ASP A 89 4.25 -15.02 9.92
CA ASP A 89 4.95 -16.30 10.09
C ASP A 89 5.78 -16.75 8.87
N CYS A 90 5.59 -16.12 7.71
CA CYS A 90 6.43 -16.31 6.53
C CYS A 90 7.68 -15.42 6.49
N LEU A 91 7.93 -14.56 7.48
CA LEU A 91 8.98 -13.52 7.45
C LEU A 91 10.11 -13.68 8.47
N TYR A 92 10.12 -14.75 9.28
CA TYR A 92 11.18 -14.94 10.27
C TYR A 92 11.55 -16.40 10.49
N SER A 93 12.79 -16.64 10.92
CA SER A 93 13.37 -17.98 11.04
C SER A 93 12.79 -18.76 12.22
N VAL A 94 12.57 -20.06 12.03
CA VAL A 94 12.18 -20.99 13.11
C VAL A 94 13.31 -21.28 14.11
N ASN A 95 14.58 -21.07 13.73
CA ASN A 95 15.74 -21.53 14.53
C ASN A 95 16.85 -20.49 14.72
N VAL A 96 16.73 -19.30 14.11
CA VAL A 96 17.64 -18.17 14.36
C VAL A 96 16.80 -17.02 14.92
N PRO A 97 16.80 -16.78 16.25
CA PRO A 97 15.80 -15.95 16.92
C PRO A 97 15.71 -14.49 16.47
N ASN A 98 16.75 -13.94 15.85
CA ASN A 98 16.81 -12.55 15.39
C ASN A 98 16.92 -12.43 13.86
N LEU A 99 16.65 -13.51 13.12
CA LEU A 99 16.69 -13.51 11.66
C LEU A 99 15.28 -13.34 11.07
N MET A 100 15.10 -12.23 10.36
CA MET A 100 13.95 -11.99 9.49
C MET A 100 14.37 -12.03 8.03
N PHE A 101 13.42 -12.29 7.14
CA PHE A 101 13.59 -12.33 5.69
C PHE A 101 12.38 -11.68 5.01
N ALA A 102 12.58 -11.12 3.82
CA ALA A 102 11.55 -10.38 3.12
C ALA A 102 11.77 -10.39 1.59
N GLY A 103 10.68 -10.58 0.86
CA GLY A 103 10.70 -10.63 -0.60
C GLY A 103 10.79 -12.06 -1.13
N ARG A 104 11.85 -12.39 -1.87
CA ARG A 104 11.95 -13.67 -2.60
C ARG A 104 12.48 -14.84 -1.77
N ASP A 105 13.05 -14.55 -0.61
CA ASP A 105 13.65 -15.51 0.31
C ASP A 105 12.71 -15.92 1.46
N ILE A 106 11.47 -15.41 1.44
CA ILE A 106 10.44 -15.75 2.42
C ILE A 106 10.13 -17.24 2.46
N SER A 107 9.50 -17.65 3.55
CA SER A 107 9.11 -19.04 3.71
C SER A 107 7.90 -19.40 2.85
N ALA A 108 8.18 -20.05 1.73
CA ALA A 108 7.18 -20.45 0.76
C ALA A 108 7.61 -21.73 0.03
N THR A 109 6.61 -22.48 -0.46
CA THR A 109 6.84 -23.53 -1.46
C THR A 109 7.25 -22.92 -2.80
N HIS A 110 7.76 -23.73 -3.72
CA HIS A 110 7.98 -23.32 -5.11
C HIS A 110 6.74 -22.64 -5.71
N MET A 111 5.57 -23.26 -5.55
CA MET A 111 4.32 -22.73 -6.07
C MET A 111 3.88 -21.45 -5.35
N GLY A 112 3.93 -21.40 -4.02
CA GLY A 112 3.58 -20.19 -3.26
C GLY A 112 4.47 -19.00 -3.66
N LEU A 113 5.78 -19.23 -3.79
CA LEU A 113 6.74 -18.22 -4.22
C LEU A 113 6.44 -17.71 -5.65
N SER A 114 5.93 -18.57 -6.53
CA SER A 114 5.67 -18.20 -7.93
C SER A 114 4.70 -17.01 -8.07
N SER A 115 3.82 -16.82 -7.08
CA SER A 115 2.90 -15.69 -7.00
C SER A 115 3.41 -14.53 -6.12
N THR A 116 4.17 -14.80 -5.05
CA THR A 116 4.61 -13.75 -4.10
C THR A 116 5.90 -13.03 -4.49
N ARG A 117 6.70 -13.56 -5.42
CA ARG A 117 8.01 -13.00 -5.82
C ARG A 117 7.97 -11.71 -6.65
N VAL A 118 6.78 -11.16 -6.90
CA VAL A 118 6.57 -9.93 -7.69
C VAL A 118 7.00 -8.71 -6.87
N MET A 119 7.62 -7.72 -7.52
CA MET A 119 8.29 -6.60 -6.85
C MET A 119 7.40 -5.80 -5.89
N SER A 120 6.13 -5.56 -6.25
CA SER A 120 5.18 -4.86 -5.38
C SER A 120 4.88 -5.67 -4.12
N THR A 121 4.65 -6.98 -4.24
CA THR A 121 4.48 -7.88 -3.10
C THR A 121 5.73 -7.90 -2.23
N CYS A 122 6.92 -8.00 -2.83
CA CYS A 122 8.19 -7.94 -2.10
C CYS A 122 8.36 -6.62 -1.33
N ALA A 123 7.91 -5.49 -1.89
CA ALA A 123 7.95 -4.20 -1.20
C ALA A 123 7.07 -4.18 0.05
N LEU A 124 5.84 -4.73 -0.04
CA LEU A 124 4.94 -4.87 1.11
C LEU A 124 5.56 -5.76 2.20
N LEU A 125 6.15 -6.89 1.80
CA LEU A 125 6.84 -7.79 2.73
C LEU A 125 8.04 -7.11 3.41
N GLY A 126 8.78 -6.28 2.67
CA GLY A 126 9.88 -5.48 3.20
C GLY A 126 9.40 -4.45 4.24
N GLN A 127 8.30 -3.76 3.98
CA GLN A 127 7.69 -2.83 4.93
C GLN A 127 7.23 -3.57 6.20
N ALA A 128 6.56 -4.71 6.06
CA ALA A 128 6.15 -5.56 7.18
C ALA A 128 7.33 -6.05 8.02
N ALA A 129 8.39 -6.57 7.38
CA ALA A 129 9.58 -7.03 8.08
C ALA A 129 10.30 -5.90 8.83
N GLY A 130 10.47 -4.74 8.19
CA GLY A 130 11.09 -3.56 8.83
C GLY A 130 10.28 -3.03 10.01
N THR A 131 8.95 -2.96 9.88
CA THR A 131 8.05 -2.55 10.96
C THR A 131 8.08 -3.54 12.12
N GLY A 132 8.05 -4.84 11.82
CA GLY A 132 8.19 -5.91 12.82
C GLY A 132 9.53 -5.86 13.55
N ALA A 133 10.64 -5.60 12.84
CA ALA A 133 11.96 -5.44 13.44
C ALA A 133 12.03 -4.22 14.37
N ALA A 134 11.42 -3.09 13.98
CA ALA A 134 11.34 -1.90 14.84
C ALA A 134 10.56 -2.18 16.14
N LEU A 135 9.44 -2.92 16.05
CA LEU A 135 8.69 -3.36 17.24
C LEU A 135 9.49 -4.35 18.10
N ALA A 136 10.22 -5.27 17.48
CA ALA A 136 11.09 -6.21 18.20
C ALA A 136 12.14 -5.46 19.04
N ILE A 137 12.75 -4.41 18.49
CA ILE A 137 13.67 -3.52 19.22
C ILE A 137 12.93 -2.77 20.34
N LYS A 138 11.78 -2.15 20.04
CA LYS A 138 10.98 -1.37 21.00
C LYS A 138 10.64 -2.17 22.27
N TYR A 139 10.28 -3.44 22.10
CA TYR A 139 9.86 -4.31 23.20
C TYR A 139 10.96 -5.25 23.71
N GLY A 140 12.18 -5.17 23.16
CA GLY A 140 13.28 -6.06 23.54
C GLY A 140 12.94 -7.55 23.33
N THR A 141 12.25 -7.88 22.24
CA THR A 141 11.76 -9.23 21.95
C THR A 141 12.19 -9.72 20.57
N THR A 142 11.85 -10.96 20.20
CA THR A 142 12.16 -11.57 18.90
C THR A 142 10.99 -11.38 17.92
N PRO A 143 11.17 -11.65 16.61
CA PRO A 143 10.05 -11.69 15.67
C PRO A 143 8.95 -12.67 16.11
N ALA A 144 9.32 -13.81 16.70
CA ALA A 144 8.34 -14.74 17.29
C ALA A 144 7.57 -14.11 18.47
N GLY A 145 8.22 -13.27 19.28
CA GLY A 145 7.55 -12.48 20.32
C GLY A 145 6.60 -11.44 19.74
N ILE A 146 6.98 -10.76 18.65
CA ILE A 146 6.08 -9.85 17.92
C ILE A 146 4.86 -10.58 17.39
N ARG A 147 5.07 -11.74 16.74
CA ARG A 147 3.98 -12.59 16.26
C ARG A 147 2.98 -12.96 17.36
N LYS A 148 3.49 -13.26 18.56
CA LYS A 148 2.70 -13.74 19.69
C LYS A 148 1.95 -12.61 20.40
N ASP A 149 2.65 -11.55 20.74
CA ASP A 149 2.18 -10.56 21.72
C ASP A 149 1.87 -9.19 21.09
N HIS A 150 2.35 -8.90 19.86
CA HIS A 150 2.28 -7.57 19.24
C HIS A 150 1.82 -7.57 17.77
N ILE A 151 1.24 -8.66 17.28
CA ILE A 151 0.84 -8.76 15.86
C ILE A 151 -0.22 -7.73 15.47
N VAL A 152 -1.15 -7.42 16.38
CA VAL A 152 -2.19 -6.41 16.13
C VAL A 152 -1.57 -5.02 15.98
N GLU A 153 -0.58 -4.67 16.82
CA GLU A 153 0.12 -3.39 16.71
C GLU A 153 0.91 -3.30 15.40
N LEU A 154 1.58 -4.38 14.97
CA LEU A 154 2.23 -4.43 13.66
C LEU A 154 1.24 -4.19 12.51
N GLN A 155 0.09 -4.85 12.54
CA GLN A 155 -0.94 -4.69 11.52
C GLN A 155 -1.53 -3.27 11.52
N ASP A 156 -1.82 -2.73 12.70
CA ASP A 156 -2.35 -1.36 12.85
C ASP A 156 -1.35 -0.32 12.35
N MET A 157 -0.04 -0.50 12.58
CA MET A 157 1.02 0.36 12.03
C MET A 157 1.08 0.30 10.51
N LEU A 158 1.01 -0.90 9.91
CA LEU A 158 1.01 -1.07 8.46
C LEU A 158 -0.20 -0.40 7.81
N GLU A 159 -1.38 -0.54 8.42
CA GLU A 159 -2.61 0.10 7.97
C GLU A 159 -2.58 1.64 8.14
N ASP A 160 -2.01 2.16 9.23
CA ASP A 160 -1.79 3.61 9.40
C ASP A 160 -0.88 4.15 8.28
N ASP A 161 0.12 3.37 7.85
CA ASP A 161 1.01 3.65 6.72
C ASP A 161 0.41 3.35 5.32
N ASP A 162 -0.91 3.24 5.20
CA ASP A 162 -1.68 3.01 3.95
C ASP A 162 -1.42 1.64 3.27
N SER A 163 -0.82 0.68 3.98
CA SER A 163 -0.79 -0.72 3.54
C SER A 163 -2.18 -1.33 3.68
N MET A 164 -2.67 -1.97 2.62
CA MET A 164 -3.91 -2.76 2.72
C MET A 164 -3.59 -4.15 3.19
N LEU A 165 -4.28 -4.57 4.25
CA LEU A 165 -4.25 -5.92 4.75
C LEU A 165 -5.58 -6.59 4.41
N PRO A 166 -5.61 -7.68 3.63
CA PRO A 166 -6.87 -8.33 3.29
C PRO A 166 -7.54 -8.90 4.55
N TYR A 167 -8.87 -8.94 4.52
CA TYR A 167 -9.73 -9.51 5.57
C TYR A 167 -9.81 -8.71 6.88
N ARG A 168 -9.22 -7.52 6.90
CA ARG A 168 -9.41 -6.54 7.96
C ARG A 168 -9.38 -5.13 7.37
N TRP A 169 -9.87 -4.18 8.15
CA TRP A 169 -9.81 -2.77 7.82
C TRP A 169 -9.19 -2.01 8.98
N ARG A 170 -8.54 -0.91 8.63
CA ARG A 170 -7.99 0.02 9.61
C ARG A 170 -9.09 0.47 10.55
N LYS A 171 -8.74 0.69 11.82
CA LYS A 171 -9.65 1.32 12.78
C LYS A 171 -9.31 2.82 12.85
N PRO A 172 -10.18 3.72 12.36
CA PRO A 172 -10.01 5.14 12.61
C PRO A 172 -9.90 5.44 14.10
N SER A 173 -9.21 6.53 14.45
CA SER A 173 -9.01 6.89 15.86
C SER A 173 -10.34 7.06 16.59
N GLU A 174 -10.37 6.71 17.88
CA GLU A 174 -11.55 6.94 18.73
C GLU A 174 -12.02 8.40 18.67
N LEU A 175 -11.07 9.32 18.56
CA LEU A 175 -11.34 10.74 18.41
C LEU A 175 -12.13 11.05 17.13
N THR A 176 -11.70 10.50 15.99
CA THR A 176 -12.42 10.59 14.70
C THR A 176 -13.81 9.97 14.80
N MET A 177 -13.92 8.79 15.43
CA MET A 177 -15.19 8.07 15.55
C MET A 177 -16.18 8.77 16.49
N SER A 178 -15.70 9.50 17.50
CA SER A 178 -16.54 10.25 18.44
C SER A 178 -17.06 11.59 17.89
N ALA A 179 -16.57 12.04 16.73
CA ALA A 179 -17.02 13.27 16.10
C ALA A 179 -18.41 13.12 15.46
N THR A 180 -19.17 14.20 15.46
CA THR A 180 -20.35 14.38 14.62
C THR A 180 -19.92 15.01 13.28
N THR A 181 -20.54 14.55 12.20
CA THR A 181 -20.29 14.98 10.82
C THR A 181 -21.61 15.44 10.18
N ALA A 182 -21.54 16.23 9.11
CA ALA A 182 -22.74 16.65 8.37
C ALA A 182 -23.56 15.45 7.84
N GLU A 183 -22.85 14.41 7.41
CA GLU A 183 -23.43 13.13 7.00
C GLU A 183 -23.14 12.06 8.05
N ALA A 184 -24.17 11.38 8.55
CA ALA A 184 -24.00 10.36 9.59
C ALA A 184 -23.04 9.23 9.17
N ASN A 185 -23.09 8.85 7.88
CA ASN A 185 -22.30 7.76 7.30
C ASN A 185 -21.18 8.27 6.38
N LEU A 186 -20.47 9.31 6.82
CA LEU A 186 -19.34 9.85 6.07
C LEU A 186 -18.28 8.75 5.77
N PRO A 187 -17.98 8.44 4.49
CA PRO A 187 -17.09 7.34 4.11
C PRO A 187 -15.69 7.38 4.72
N LEU A 188 -15.18 8.59 5.01
CA LEU A 188 -13.84 8.84 5.58
C LEU A 188 -13.56 8.16 6.94
N ARG A 189 -14.58 7.56 7.55
CA ARG A 189 -14.53 6.93 8.88
C ARG A 189 -14.81 5.43 8.86
N ASN A 190 -14.80 4.80 7.68
CA ASN A 190 -15.05 3.36 7.56
C ASN A 190 -13.77 2.50 7.57
N GLY A 191 -12.58 3.13 7.55
CA GLY A 191 -11.29 2.43 7.55
C GLY A 191 -10.84 1.89 6.19
N ILE A 192 -11.60 2.14 5.12
CA ILE A 192 -11.31 1.72 3.75
C ILE A 192 -10.78 2.92 2.98
N ASP A 193 -9.47 3.14 3.04
CA ASP A 193 -8.86 4.35 2.50
C ASP A 193 -8.69 4.34 0.95
N ARG A 194 -9.64 3.74 0.21
CA ARG A 194 -9.56 3.52 -1.26
C ARG A 194 -10.91 3.12 -1.88
N LYS A 195 -11.01 3.21 -3.21
CA LYS A 195 -12.08 2.51 -3.94
C LYS A 195 -11.92 1.01 -3.77
N TRP A 196 -13.00 0.31 -3.47
CA TRP A 196 -12.96 -1.08 -3.08
C TRP A 196 -14.19 -1.83 -3.57
N ASP A 197 -13.98 -2.93 -4.32
CA ASP A 197 -15.05 -3.77 -4.87
C ASP A 197 -16.15 -2.98 -5.60
N GLY A 198 -15.75 -1.91 -6.31
CA GLY A 198 -16.65 -1.00 -7.04
C GLY A 198 -17.16 0.19 -6.23
N GLU A 199 -17.10 0.12 -4.91
CA GLU A 199 -17.55 1.18 -4.00
C GLU A 199 -16.53 2.30 -3.86
N ASP A 200 -17.03 3.54 -3.80
CA ASP A 200 -16.23 4.72 -3.55
C ASP A 200 -16.23 5.07 -2.07
N ASN A 201 -15.12 4.80 -1.37
CA ASN A 201 -14.98 5.08 0.06
C ASN A 201 -14.39 6.46 0.34
N GLY A 202 -14.48 7.38 -0.62
CA GLY A 202 -13.98 8.74 -0.48
C GLY A 202 -15.07 9.80 -0.57
N VAL A 203 -14.66 11.04 -0.37
CA VAL A 203 -15.49 12.23 -0.46
C VAL A 203 -14.85 13.19 -1.46
N TRP A 204 -15.68 13.74 -2.34
CA TRP A 204 -15.27 14.78 -3.29
C TRP A 204 -15.49 16.15 -2.67
N VAL A 205 -14.48 17.02 -2.77
CA VAL A 205 -14.48 18.36 -2.14
C VAL A 205 -14.08 19.40 -3.18
N ALA A 206 -14.95 20.37 -3.42
CA ALA A 206 -14.67 21.54 -4.26
C ALA A 206 -13.71 22.50 -3.54
N PRO A 207 -12.61 22.96 -4.19
CA PRO A 207 -11.69 23.91 -3.59
C PRO A 207 -12.38 25.23 -3.18
N GLY A 208 -12.08 25.73 -1.99
CA GLY A 208 -12.57 27.03 -1.48
C GLY A 208 -14.03 27.04 -1.00
N ASP A 209 -14.90 26.29 -1.65
CA ASP A 209 -16.35 26.30 -1.39
C ASP A 209 -16.80 25.25 -0.36
N GLU A 210 -16.08 24.12 -0.29
CA GLU A 210 -16.44 22.98 0.55
C GLU A 210 -15.35 22.66 1.59
N SER A 211 -15.79 22.10 2.71
CA SER A 211 -14.88 21.58 3.74
C SER A 211 -15.47 20.37 4.42
N ILE A 212 -14.62 19.45 4.86
CA ILE A 212 -15.02 18.31 5.70
C ILE A 212 -14.83 18.75 7.15
N VAL A 213 -15.90 18.70 7.94
CA VAL A 213 -15.91 19.18 9.33
C VAL A 213 -16.25 18.06 10.30
N TYR A 214 -15.45 17.95 11.36
CA TYR A 214 -15.66 17.12 12.53
C TYR A 214 -15.98 17.99 13.73
N SER A 215 -17.08 17.69 14.43
CA SER A 215 -17.56 18.45 15.59
C SER A 215 -17.73 17.54 16.82
N TRP A 216 -17.28 18.00 17.99
CA TRP A 216 -17.43 17.29 19.26
C TRP A 216 -18.33 18.07 20.23
N LYS A 217 -19.09 17.34 21.06
CA LYS A 217 -19.97 17.93 22.09
C LYS A 217 -19.21 18.80 23.10
N LYS A 218 -17.98 18.41 23.41
CA LYS A 218 -17.06 19.12 24.32
C LYS A 218 -15.74 19.34 23.60
N PRO A 219 -14.97 20.39 23.96
CA PRO A 219 -13.64 20.58 23.39
C PRO A 219 -12.77 19.34 23.63
N VAL A 220 -12.09 18.90 22.57
CA VAL A 220 -11.12 17.81 22.59
C VAL A 220 -9.71 18.35 22.37
N THR A 221 -8.70 17.60 22.80
CA THR A 221 -7.30 17.93 22.51
C THR A 221 -6.90 17.29 21.19
N LEU A 222 -6.46 18.10 20.22
CA LEU A 222 -6.00 17.69 18.91
C LEU A 222 -4.48 17.87 18.83
N ASN A 223 -3.77 16.82 18.46
CA ASN A 223 -2.31 16.79 18.30
C ASN A 223 -1.88 16.73 16.83
N GLY A 224 -2.81 16.37 15.93
CA GLY A 224 -2.51 16.26 14.51
C GLY A 224 -3.64 15.65 13.72
N VAL A 225 -3.35 15.33 12.45
CA VAL A 225 -4.26 14.61 11.58
C VAL A 225 -3.53 13.59 10.70
N ARG A 226 -4.26 12.58 10.24
CA ARG A 226 -3.88 11.72 9.12
C ARG A 226 -4.82 11.96 7.95
N ILE A 227 -4.28 12.11 6.74
CA ILE A 227 -5.07 12.34 5.53
C ILE A 227 -4.63 11.36 4.45
N ILE A 228 -5.58 10.76 3.74
CA ILE A 228 -5.34 10.00 2.51
C ILE A 228 -6.04 10.70 1.34
N PHE A 229 -5.26 11.19 0.39
CA PHE A 229 -5.77 11.73 -0.87
C PHE A 229 -5.88 10.65 -1.95
N ASP A 230 -6.82 10.79 -2.88
CA ASP A 230 -6.90 9.89 -4.03
C ASP A 230 -5.73 10.14 -4.98
N SER A 231 -4.84 9.14 -5.05
CA SER A 231 -3.71 9.16 -5.98
C SER A 231 -4.05 8.52 -7.32
N ASP A 232 -5.31 8.16 -7.55
CA ASP A 232 -5.82 7.42 -8.70
C ASP A 232 -5.09 6.08 -8.91
N PHE A 233 -5.52 5.04 -8.20
CA PHE A 233 -4.98 3.69 -8.41
C PHE A 233 -5.37 3.06 -9.75
N LYS A 234 -6.29 3.66 -10.53
CA LYS A 234 -6.71 3.12 -11.82
C LYS A 234 -5.71 3.41 -12.93
N TYR A 235 -4.85 4.43 -12.76
CA TYR A 235 -3.96 4.87 -13.82
C TYR A 235 -2.75 3.93 -13.99
N ARG A 236 -2.59 3.37 -15.21
CA ARG A 236 -1.52 2.40 -15.57
C ARG A 236 -0.09 2.92 -15.42
N SER A 237 0.10 4.24 -15.24
CA SER A 237 1.38 4.95 -15.18
C SER A 237 2.18 4.78 -13.89
N LYS A 238 1.64 4.08 -12.88
CA LYS A 238 2.37 3.78 -11.63
C LYS A 238 3.35 2.60 -11.77
N ARG A 239 3.49 2.05 -12.99
CA ARG A 239 4.53 1.07 -13.32
C ARG A 239 5.88 1.79 -13.45
N MET A 240 6.96 1.10 -13.08
CA MET A 240 8.31 1.64 -13.27
C MET A 240 8.52 2.01 -14.74
N ARG A 241 8.93 3.26 -15.02
CA ARG A 241 9.12 3.80 -16.39
C ARG A 241 10.01 2.95 -17.29
N LYS A 242 10.90 2.12 -16.73
CA LYS A 242 11.73 1.15 -17.47
C LYS A 242 10.92 0.20 -18.37
N LEU A 243 9.64 -0.03 -18.07
CA LEU A 243 8.78 -0.96 -18.82
C LEU A 243 8.08 -0.32 -20.02
N GLU A 244 8.10 1.00 -20.16
CA GLU A 244 7.39 1.68 -21.23
C GLU A 244 8.35 2.52 -22.05
N ALA A 245 8.43 2.27 -23.35
CA ALA A 245 9.01 3.19 -24.33
C ALA A 245 8.14 4.46 -24.50
N THR A 246 7.48 4.91 -23.43
CA THR A 246 6.58 6.06 -23.41
C THR A 246 7.38 7.31 -23.06
N THR A 247 7.33 8.29 -23.96
CA THR A 247 7.92 9.62 -23.76
C THR A 247 6.97 10.55 -23.00
N GLU A 248 5.73 10.12 -22.77
CA GLU A 248 4.73 10.90 -22.05
C GLU A 248 5.12 11.10 -20.58
N ARG A 249 5.12 12.35 -20.14
CA ARG A 249 5.40 12.69 -18.75
C ARG A 249 4.16 12.33 -17.93
N VAL A 250 4.28 11.34 -17.06
CA VAL A 250 3.27 11.09 -16.02
C VAL A 250 3.11 12.34 -15.16
N GLU A 251 1.92 12.93 -15.21
CA GLU A 251 1.51 14.07 -14.39
C GLU A 251 0.94 13.61 -13.04
N MET A 252 0.78 14.54 -12.12
CA MET A 252 0.12 14.27 -10.84
C MET A 252 -1.36 13.90 -11.07
N PRO A 253 -1.94 12.98 -10.25
CA PRO A 253 -3.36 12.68 -10.31
C PRO A 253 -4.20 13.94 -10.10
N LYS A 254 -5.00 14.32 -11.11
CA LYS A 254 -5.67 15.62 -11.18
C LYS A 254 -6.57 15.91 -9.97
N MET A 255 -7.20 14.87 -9.41
CA MET A 255 -8.09 14.94 -8.25
C MET A 255 -7.36 14.96 -6.89
N MET A 256 -6.03 14.85 -6.87
CA MET A 256 -5.31 14.99 -5.62
C MET A 256 -5.30 16.47 -5.19
N ALA A 257 -5.48 16.74 -3.90
CA ALA A 257 -5.36 18.09 -3.39
C ALA A 257 -3.91 18.55 -3.55
N LYS A 258 -3.71 19.63 -4.32
CA LYS A 258 -2.42 20.32 -4.44
C LYS A 258 -2.23 21.26 -3.26
N GLY A 259 -3.25 22.07 -2.98
CA GLY A 259 -3.28 22.93 -1.81
C GLY A 259 -4.39 22.53 -0.85
N PHE A 260 -4.10 22.54 0.45
CA PHE A 260 -5.11 22.32 1.49
C PHE A 260 -4.69 22.95 2.83
N LYS A 261 -5.69 23.21 3.68
CA LYS A 261 -5.54 23.68 5.05
C LYS A 261 -6.21 22.72 6.02
N VAL A 262 -5.63 22.58 7.20
CA VAL A 262 -6.26 21.97 8.36
C VAL A 262 -6.49 23.07 9.37
N GLU A 263 -7.73 23.24 9.80
CA GLU A 263 -8.15 24.34 10.63
C GLU A 263 -8.98 23.84 11.81
N ALA A 264 -8.89 24.52 12.95
CA ALA A 264 -9.71 24.22 14.11
C ALA A 264 -10.43 25.47 14.60
N LYS A 265 -11.61 25.28 15.19
CA LYS A 265 -12.40 26.38 15.74
C LYS A 265 -12.07 26.61 17.20
N VAL A 266 -11.41 27.73 17.50
CA VAL A 266 -10.97 28.16 18.83
C VAL A 266 -11.61 29.50 19.14
N LYS A 267 -12.35 29.60 20.26
CA LYS A 267 -13.10 30.81 20.64
C LYS A 267 -13.99 31.35 19.50
N ASP A 268 -14.67 30.41 18.82
CA ASP A 268 -15.56 30.66 17.68
C ASP A 268 -14.90 31.17 16.37
N GLU A 269 -13.57 31.28 16.34
CA GLU A 269 -12.81 31.63 15.14
C GLU A 269 -12.07 30.41 14.58
N TRP A 270 -12.05 30.29 13.25
CA TRP A 270 -11.24 29.28 12.57
C TRP A 270 -9.78 29.74 12.54
N ILE A 271 -8.90 28.92 13.11
CA ILE A 271 -7.46 29.12 13.05
C ILE A 271 -6.81 28.04 12.19
N THR A 272 -5.86 28.43 11.34
CA THR A 272 -5.07 27.49 10.54
C THR A 272 -4.04 26.80 11.40
N LEU A 273 -4.15 25.47 11.50
CA LEU A 273 -3.19 24.62 12.22
C LEU A 273 -2.08 24.11 11.31
N TYR A 274 -2.40 23.92 10.02
CA TYR A 274 -1.48 23.45 9.00
C TYR A 274 -1.93 23.92 7.62
N GLU A 275 -0.98 24.24 6.75
CA GLU A 275 -1.23 24.58 5.35
C GLU A 275 -0.14 23.95 4.48
N ASP A 276 -0.55 23.40 3.34
CA ASP A 276 0.33 22.99 2.26
C ASP A 276 -0.22 23.53 0.94
N THR A 277 0.66 24.05 0.09
CA THR A 277 0.29 24.63 -1.21
C THR A 277 0.80 23.82 -2.39
N ASP A 278 1.58 22.75 -2.15
CA ASP A 278 2.21 21.94 -3.20
C ASP A 278 2.31 20.45 -2.81
N ASN A 279 1.21 19.89 -2.29
CA ASN A 279 1.15 18.50 -1.88
C ASN A 279 1.23 17.53 -3.07
N TYR A 280 2.26 16.69 -3.07
CA TYR A 280 2.41 15.57 -4.01
C TYR A 280 2.34 14.19 -3.32
N LEU A 281 1.97 14.15 -2.04
CA LEU A 281 1.87 12.92 -1.26
C LEU A 281 0.42 12.48 -1.10
N ARG A 282 0.20 11.16 -1.22
CA ARG A 282 -1.08 10.51 -0.94
C ARG A 282 -1.39 10.50 0.55
N LEU A 283 -0.46 9.99 1.35
CA LEU A 283 -0.58 9.88 2.79
C LEU A 283 0.13 11.06 3.45
N ARG A 284 -0.59 11.74 4.35
CA ARG A 284 -0.05 12.80 5.19
C ARG A 284 -0.27 12.44 6.65
N HIS A 285 0.83 12.37 7.40
CA HIS A 285 0.80 12.49 8.85
C HIS A 285 1.23 13.90 9.22
N ILE A 286 0.32 14.66 9.78
CA ILE A 286 0.56 16.05 10.18
C ILE A 286 0.50 16.08 11.70
N LYS A 287 1.60 16.48 12.33
CA LYS A 287 1.64 16.82 13.75
C LYS A 287 1.50 18.33 13.88
N PHE A 288 0.62 18.80 14.75
CA PHE A 288 0.53 20.22 15.07
C PHE A 288 1.69 20.65 15.96
N ASN A 289 2.10 21.90 15.84
CA ASN A 289 3.22 22.44 16.63
C ASN A 289 2.96 22.33 18.13
N GLU A 290 1.72 22.58 18.54
CA GLU A 290 1.25 22.48 19.92
C GLU A 290 -0.13 21.81 19.94
N PRO A 291 -0.49 21.08 21.03
CA PRO A 291 -1.84 20.55 21.18
C PRO A 291 -2.90 21.66 21.21
N VAL A 292 -3.97 21.49 20.44
CA VAL A 292 -5.05 22.48 20.30
C VAL A 292 -6.33 21.96 20.94
N LYS A 293 -6.94 22.76 21.82
CA LYS A 293 -8.28 22.47 22.35
C LYS A 293 -9.35 23.12 21.47
N ALA A 294 -10.14 22.32 20.78
CA ALA A 294 -11.19 22.79 19.88
C ALA A 294 -12.44 21.90 19.91
N LYS A 295 -13.58 22.47 19.51
CA LYS A 295 -14.82 21.71 19.30
C LYS A 295 -15.03 21.30 17.86
N ASP A 296 -14.36 21.97 16.93
CA ASP A 296 -14.50 21.70 15.51
C ASP A 296 -13.11 21.64 14.87
N LEU A 297 -12.95 20.68 13.96
CA LEU A 297 -11.77 20.47 13.12
C LEU A 297 -12.26 20.36 11.68
N ARG A 298 -11.58 21.00 10.74
CA ARG A 298 -11.89 20.85 9.31
C ARG A 298 -10.66 20.73 8.44
N ILE A 299 -10.87 20.13 7.28
CA ILE A 299 -9.96 20.23 6.14
C ILE A 299 -10.63 21.02 5.03
N VAL A 300 -9.90 22.00 4.49
CA VAL A 300 -10.32 22.85 3.37
C VAL A 300 -9.35 22.61 2.22
N VAL A 301 -9.84 22.16 1.08
CA VAL A 301 -9.02 22.08 -0.13
C VAL A 301 -8.95 23.47 -0.75
N THR A 302 -7.75 23.93 -1.11
CA THR A 302 -7.55 25.26 -1.72
C THR A 302 -7.24 25.16 -3.21
N SER A 303 -6.67 24.04 -3.68
CA SER A 303 -6.47 23.76 -5.11
C SER A 303 -6.24 22.27 -5.37
N THR A 304 -6.43 21.84 -6.62
CA THR A 304 -6.14 20.47 -7.10
C THR A 304 -5.00 20.50 -8.12
N TRP A 305 -4.56 19.32 -8.56
CA TRP A 305 -3.63 19.17 -9.69
C TRP A 305 -4.28 19.27 -11.07
N GLY A 306 -5.52 19.78 -11.17
CA GLY A 306 -6.20 20.05 -12.44
C GLY A 306 -7.60 19.46 -12.59
N ALA A 307 -8.20 18.93 -11.52
CA ALA A 307 -9.61 18.55 -11.49
C ALA A 307 -10.47 19.63 -10.80
N GLU A 308 -11.77 19.64 -11.08
CA GLU A 308 -12.71 20.58 -10.44
C GLU A 308 -12.86 20.33 -8.93
N ARG A 309 -12.73 19.07 -8.49
CA ARG A 309 -12.86 18.65 -7.10
C ARG A 309 -11.71 17.75 -6.71
N ALA A 310 -11.25 17.87 -5.47
CA ALA A 310 -10.32 16.91 -4.89
C ALA A 310 -11.08 15.70 -4.36
N HIS A 311 -10.42 14.54 -4.31
CA HIS A 311 -10.97 13.32 -3.74
C HIS A 311 -10.13 12.85 -2.56
N ILE A 312 -10.78 12.64 -1.41
CA ILE A 312 -10.15 12.31 -0.13
C ILE A 312 -10.75 11.00 0.37
N PHE A 313 -9.90 10.04 0.77
CA PHE A 313 -10.35 8.75 1.31
C PHE A 313 -10.34 8.71 2.85
N ALA A 314 -9.50 9.49 3.50
CA ALA A 314 -9.45 9.55 4.96
C ALA A 314 -9.08 10.94 5.46
N PHE A 315 -9.68 11.32 6.58
CA PHE A 315 -9.31 12.46 7.40
C PHE A 315 -9.49 12.02 8.86
N ASP A 316 -8.40 11.73 9.57
CA ASP A 316 -8.47 11.25 10.96
C ASP A 316 -7.87 12.31 11.91
N ALA A 317 -8.56 12.60 12.99
CA ALA A 317 -8.04 13.41 14.09
C ALA A 317 -7.12 12.58 15.01
N LYS A 318 -5.96 13.12 15.39
CA LYS A 318 -5.02 12.56 16.38
C LYS A 318 -4.86 13.52 17.56
#